data_AF-A0A0E0NLH3-F1
#
_entry.id   AF-A0A0E0NLH3-F1
#
_cell.length_a   1.000
_cell.length_b   1.000
_cell.length_c   1.000
_cell.angle_alpha   90.00
_cell.angle_beta   90.00
_cell.angle_gamma   90.00
#
_symmetry.space_group_name_H-M   'P 1'
#
loop_
_entity.id
_entity.type
_entity.pdbx_description
1 polymer ?
#
loop_
_entity_poly.entity_id
_entity_poly.type
_entity_poly.pdbx_seq_one_letter_code
_entity_poly.pdbx_strand_id
1 'polypeptide(L)'
;MTYVLTALHQFINSSIAAYSCTEMPEGDKDKQHEQHGTLLRALVSAMKVSFITNEVQKSVSFIKCAISSTWIKLDEIKFLMSSLGNIGVTLYNIGHLDEAPKALELCCQTVWVYARLSYHRLSASQDEQRIIEDIPKDTLKDISMDAFAKITKMVDILHRCGVKIIPDIIVKSLSELLANDSTSEFLNSSLVLIKLWVKELLAYALVESRGTMFCVEMQKRITNILLNKIYCSKEYYLERSRVLVRKARVLRTCGVQSISSCLESLSEAISLLRDIPLDSSQGNAPAIHQLAIAYCLHAHCAQEANLGAEVITTDPRCFSKYINKINTSAFCFF
;
A
#
# COMPACT_ATOMS: atom_id res chain seq x y z
N MET A 1 19.63 24.93 19.15
CA MET A 1 19.27 24.00 18.05
C MET A 1 18.42 24.67 16.98
N THR A 2 17.45 25.52 17.33
CA THR A 2 16.58 26.22 16.35
C THR A 2 17.36 27.09 15.35
N TYR A 3 18.35 27.87 15.80
CA TYR A 3 19.21 28.67 14.88
C TYR A 3 19.96 27.81 13.85
N VAL A 4 20.46 26.63 14.27
CA VAL A 4 21.13 25.67 13.38
C VAL A 4 20.14 25.12 12.36
N LEU A 5 18.91 24.80 12.78
CA LEU A 5 17.87 24.33 11.87
C LEU A 5 17.48 25.41 10.85
N THR A 6 17.35 26.65 11.28
CA THR A 6 17.06 27.79 10.40
C THR A 6 18.15 27.98 9.35
N ALA A 7 19.42 27.94 9.76
CA ALA A 7 20.55 28.04 8.83
C ALA A 7 20.57 26.89 7.82
N LEU A 8 20.31 25.66 8.27
CA LEU A 8 20.19 24.50 7.38
C LEU A 8 19.03 24.67 6.39
N HIS A 9 17.86 25.12 6.84
CA HIS A 9 16.71 25.35 5.97
C HIS A 9 16.99 26.45 4.93
N GLN A 10 17.68 27.53 5.30
CA GLN A 10 18.08 28.58 4.37
C GLN A 10 19.02 28.03 3.30
N PHE A 11 20.06 27.30 3.71
CA PHE A 11 20.99 26.66 2.80
C PHE A 11 20.27 25.71 1.82
N ILE A 12 19.44 24.80 2.34
CA ILE A 12 18.68 23.83 1.54
C ILE A 12 17.77 24.55 0.52
N ASN A 13 17.05 25.58 0.96
CA ASN A 13 16.15 26.33 0.09
C ASN A 13 16.90 27.01 -1.07
N SER A 14 18.03 27.65 -0.77
CA SER A 14 18.89 28.26 -1.79
C SER A 14 19.47 27.24 -2.76
N SER A 15 19.93 26.07 -2.26
CA SER A 15 20.47 25.02 -3.12
C SER A 15 19.41 24.42 -4.04
N ILE A 16 18.22 24.09 -3.53
CA ILE A 16 17.12 23.55 -4.35
C ILE A 16 16.72 24.55 -5.45
N ALA A 17 16.62 25.84 -5.11
CA ALA A 17 16.32 26.89 -6.07
C ALA A 17 17.39 26.96 -7.18
N ALA A 18 18.68 26.89 -6.81
CA ALA A 18 19.77 26.89 -7.78
C ALA A 18 19.66 25.72 -8.78
N TYR A 19 19.37 24.50 -8.30
CA TYR A 19 19.20 23.33 -9.16
C TYR A 19 17.94 23.34 -10.01
N SER A 20 16.91 24.07 -9.60
CA SER A 20 15.65 24.16 -10.35
C SER A 20 15.73 25.17 -11.52
N CYS A 21 16.66 26.12 -11.47
CA CYS A 21 16.75 27.23 -12.43
C CYS A 21 17.77 27.03 -13.56
N THR A 22 18.59 25.99 -13.50
CA THR A 22 19.73 25.83 -14.42
C THR A 22 19.55 24.67 -15.38
N GLU A 23 19.43 24.96 -16.68
CA GLU A 23 19.96 24.06 -17.73
C GLU A 23 21.49 24.15 -17.65
N MET A 24 22.11 23.22 -16.94
CA MET A 24 23.54 23.29 -16.63
C MET A 24 24.39 22.76 -17.79
N PRO A 25 25.48 23.45 -18.19
CA PRO A 25 26.41 22.97 -19.22
C PRO A 25 27.17 21.71 -18.77
N GLU A 26 27.38 20.76 -19.69
CA GLU A 26 27.85 19.38 -19.44
C GLU A 26 29.27 19.23 -18.85
N GLY A 27 30.00 20.34 -18.63
CA GLY A 27 31.45 20.36 -18.37
C GLY A 27 31.92 20.22 -16.91
N ASP A 28 31.03 20.16 -15.90
CA ASP A 28 31.46 20.26 -14.48
C ASP A 28 30.82 19.17 -13.56
N LYS A 29 30.82 17.91 -14.02
CA LYS A 29 30.14 16.78 -13.36
C LYS A 29 30.66 16.44 -11.95
N ASP A 30 31.95 16.64 -11.69
CA ASP A 30 32.57 16.32 -10.39
C ASP A 30 32.22 17.35 -9.31
N LYS A 31 32.27 18.66 -9.65
CA LYS A 31 31.80 19.72 -8.74
C LYS A 31 30.30 19.58 -8.46
N GLN A 32 29.52 19.16 -9.44
CA GLN A 32 28.08 18.91 -9.28
C GLN A 32 27.81 17.79 -8.27
N HIS A 33 28.57 16.68 -8.33
CA HIS A 33 28.41 15.57 -7.39
C HIS A 33 28.74 15.96 -5.94
N GLU A 34 29.78 16.76 -5.73
CA GLU A 34 30.17 17.24 -4.40
C GLU A 34 29.12 18.18 -3.80
N GLN A 35 28.54 19.06 -4.61
CA GLN A 35 27.49 19.96 -4.17
C GLN A 35 26.19 19.21 -3.84
N HIS A 36 25.79 18.22 -4.67
CA HIS A 36 24.65 17.34 -4.38
C HIS A 36 24.86 16.59 -3.07
N GLY A 37 26.05 15.98 -2.87
CA GLY A 37 26.38 15.30 -1.62
C GLY A 37 26.27 16.20 -0.39
N THR A 38 26.64 17.47 -0.52
CA THR A 38 26.52 18.46 0.54
C THR A 38 25.06 18.82 0.83
N LEU A 39 24.24 19.03 -0.20
CA LEU A 39 22.79 19.24 -0.05
C LEU A 39 22.11 18.04 0.65
N LEU A 40 22.43 16.81 0.25
CA LEU A 40 21.85 15.60 0.83
C LEU A 40 22.23 15.45 2.31
N ARG A 41 23.49 15.74 2.67
CA ARG A 41 23.92 15.76 4.08
C ARG A 41 23.21 16.85 4.89
N ALA A 42 22.99 18.03 4.29
CA ALA A 42 22.25 19.11 4.92
C ALA A 42 20.78 18.73 5.15
N LEU A 43 20.12 18.11 4.15
CA LEU A 43 18.76 17.57 4.27
C LEU A 43 18.63 16.57 5.42
N VAL A 44 19.52 15.57 5.48
CA VAL A 44 19.55 14.56 6.54
C VAL A 44 19.79 15.20 7.91
N SER A 45 20.69 16.18 7.99
CA SER A 45 21.00 16.89 9.24
C SER A 45 19.82 17.74 9.72
N ALA A 46 19.17 18.47 8.80
CA ALA A 46 17.97 19.24 9.09
C ALA A 46 16.84 18.34 9.58
N MET A 47 16.70 17.14 9.00
CA MET A 47 15.71 16.17 9.43
C MET A 47 15.97 15.71 10.87
N LYS A 48 17.20 15.32 11.20
CA LYS A 48 17.60 14.94 12.58
C LYS A 48 17.32 16.06 13.59
N VAL A 49 17.77 17.27 13.30
CA VAL A 49 17.58 18.43 14.20
C VAL A 49 16.11 18.80 14.33
N SER A 50 15.32 18.68 13.27
CA SER A 50 13.89 18.98 13.30
C SER A 50 13.08 18.06 14.20
N PHE A 51 13.50 16.80 14.35
CA PHE A 51 12.87 15.88 15.31
C PHE A 51 13.19 16.26 16.76
N ILE A 52 14.39 16.77 17.03
CA ILE A 52 14.79 17.25 18.37
C ILE A 52 14.06 18.56 18.73
N THR A 53 13.80 19.42 17.75
CA THR A 53 13.19 20.74 17.93
C THR A 53 11.68 20.75 17.69
N ASN A 54 11.09 19.60 17.33
CA ASN A 54 9.69 19.42 16.97
C ASN A 54 9.21 20.29 15.78
N GLU A 55 10.11 20.73 14.90
CA GLU A 55 9.81 21.52 13.69
C GLU A 55 9.94 20.69 12.40
N VAL A 56 9.29 19.53 12.40
CA VAL A 56 9.48 18.45 11.42
C VAL A 56 8.96 18.79 10.02
N GLN A 57 7.88 19.59 9.92
CA GLN A 57 7.12 19.76 8.67
C GLN A 57 7.95 20.36 7.53
N LYS A 58 8.76 21.37 7.84
CA LYS A 58 9.58 22.05 6.83
C LYS A 58 10.69 21.15 6.30
N SER A 59 11.36 20.40 7.17
CA SER A 59 12.36 19.41 6.77
C SER A 59 11.76 18.28 5.92
N VAL A 60 10.57 17.79 6.29
CA VAL A 60 9.81 16.81 5.49
C VAL A 60 9.49 17.34 4.10
N SER A 61 9.08 18.61 3.99
CA SER A 61 8.76 19.23 2.70
C SER A 61 9.98 19.32 1.78
N PHE A 62 11.17 19.60 2.33
CA PHE A 62 12.40 19.65 1.56
C PHE A 62 12.84 18.27 1.06
N ILE A 63 12.71 17.22 1.87
CA ILE A 63 12.98 15.85 1.42
C ILE A 63 12.03 15.47 0.29
N LYS A 64 10.72 15.75 0.45
CA LYS A 64 9.73 15.49 -0.61
C LYS A 64 10.05 16.23 -1.90
N CYS A 65 10.49 17.48 -1.80
CA CYS A 65 10.93 18.25 -2.96
C CYS A 65 12.14 17.59 -3.63
N ALA A 66 13.16 17.21 -2.86
CA ALA A 66 14.37 16.57 -3.36
C ALA A 66 14.08 15.22 -4.07
N ILE A 67 13.32 14.33 -3.45
CA ILE A 67 12.98 13.02 -4.06
C ILE A 67 12.05 13.14 -5.27
N SER A 68 11.33 14.26 -5.42
CA SER A 68 10.47 14.53 -6.57
C SER A 68 11.21 15.28 -7.69
N SER A 69 12.45 15.69 -7.46
CA SER A 69 13.22 16.50 -8.40
C SER A 69 13.86 15.64 -9.49
N THR A 70 14.03 16.22 -10.69
CA THR A 70 14.65 15.53 -11.84
C THR A 70 16.17 15.42 -11.73
N TRP A 71 16.82 16.27 -10.91
CA TRP A 71 18.27 16.32 -10.76
C TRP A 71 18.85 15.21 -9.87
N ILE A 72 18.02 14.53 -9.08
CA ILE A 72 18.49 13.55 -8.10
C ILE A 72 18.89 12.23 -8.77
N LYS A 73 20.05 11.69 -8.41
CA LYS A 73 20.58 10.43 -8.97
C LYS A 73 20.12 9.23 -8.15
N LEU A 74 20.19 8.05 -8.78
CA LEU A 74 19.76 6.80 -8.15
C LEU A 74 20.53 6.46 -6.86
N ASP A 75 21.86 6.64 -6.84
CA ASP A 75 22.68 6.38 -5.65
C ASP A 75 22.47 7.45 -4.55
N GLU A 76 22.09 8.67 -4.93
CA GLU A 76 21.71 9.73 -4.01
C GLU A 76 20.39 9.41 -3.29
N ILE A 77 19.43 8.80 -4.01
CA ILE A 77 18.20 8.27 -3.41
C ILE A 77 18.51 7.09 -2.48
N LYS A 78 19.42 6.17 -2.85
CA LYS A 78 19.85 5.09 -1.94
C LYS A 78 20.42 5.64 -0.63
N PHE A 79 21.21 6.71 -0.72
CA PHE A 79 21.75 7.40 0.45
C PHE A 79 20.63 7.98 1.33
N LEU A 80 19.64 8.66 0.75
CA LEU A 80 18.49 9.19 1.48
C LEU A 80 17.67 8.07 2.13
N MET A 81 17.37 7.01 1.38
CA MET A 81 16.66 5.82 1.87
C MET A 81 17.34 5.25 3.11
N SER A 82 18.65 5.00 3.03
CA SER A 82 19.42 4.45 4.15
C SER A 82 19.45 5.40 5.35
N SER A 83 19.61 6.70 5.08
CA SER A 83 19.67 7.73 6.13
C SER A 83 18.35 7.89 6.87
N LEU A 84 17.22 7.93 6.16
CA LEU A 84 15.89 8.07 6.74
C LEU A 84 15.48 6.83 7.54
N GLY A 85 15.77 5.64 7.01
CA GLY A 85 15.56 4.38 7.74
C GLY A 85 16.33 4.36 9.06
N ASN A 86 17.62 4.74 9.04
CA ASN A 86 18.45 4.83 10.23
C ASN A 86 17.94 5.87 11.24
N ILE A 87 17.47 7.03 10.77
CA ILE A 87 16.85 8.05 11.64
C ILE A 87 15.62 7.46 12.34
N GLY A 88 14.73 6.81 11.58
CA GLY A 88 13.53 6.19 12.13
C GLY A 88 13.82 5.14 13.19
N VAL A 89 14.75 4.22 12.91
CA VAL A 89 15.18 3.19 13.88
C VAL A 89 15.84 3.82 15.10
N THR A 90 16.66 4.84 14.92
CA THR A 90 17.33 5.52 16.03
C THR A 90 16.31 6.20 16.94
N LEU A 91 15.39 7.00 16.37
CA LEU A 91 14.31 7.66 17.12
C LEU A 91 13.48 6.66 17.92
N TYR A 92 13.19 5.51 17.32
CA TYR A 92 12.51 4.44 18.03
C TYR A 92 13.31 3.93 19.24
N ASN A 93 14.59 3.60 19.03
CA ASN A 93 15.45 3.06 20.10
C ASN A 93 15.62 4.03 21.27
N ILE A 94 15.52 5.34 21.03
CA ILE A 94 15.58 6.37 22.08
C ILE A 94 14.20 6.77 22.65
N GLY A 95 13.11 6.09 22.25
CA GLY A 95 11.77 6.28 22.83
C GLY A 95 10.92 7.39 22.20
N HIS A 96 11.34 7.97 21.07
CA HIS A 96 10.60 9.01 20.35
C HIS A 96 9.53 8.40 19.41
N LEU A 97 8.46 7.87 20.04
CA LEU A 97 7.43 7.06 19.36
C LEU A 97 6.52 7.85 18.41
N ASP A 98 6.40 9.17 18.56
CA ASP A 98 5.59 10.03 17.68
C ASP A 98 6.38 10.52 16.45
N GLU A 99 7.71 10.57 16.55
CA GLU A 99 8.61 11.02 15.50
C GLU A 99 9.11 9.88 14.61
N ALA A 100 9.43 8.73 15.21
CA ALA A 100 9.95 7.57 14.48
C ALA A 100 9.06 7.15 13.28
N PRO A 101 7.71 7.12 13.40
CA PRO A 101 6.83 6.78 12.28
C PRO A 101 6.93 7.77 11.13
N LYS A 102 7.11 9.07 11.41
CA LYS A 102 7.25 10.11 10.36
C LYS A 102 8.52 9.91 9.55
N ALA A 103 9.63 9.53 10.19
CA ALA A 103 10.89 9.23 9.50
C ALA A 103 10.81 7.95 8.67
N LEU A 104 10.22 6.89 9.23
CA LEU A 104 10.04 5.60 8.54
C LEU A 104 9.07 5.71 7.38
N GLU A 105 7.99 6.49 7.51
CA GLU A 105 7.08 6.80 6.42
C GLU A 105 7.82 7.48 5.27
N LEU A 106 8.60 8.52 5.55
CA LEU A 106 9.42 9.21 4.55
C LEU A 106 10.42 8.27 3.86
N CYS A 107 10.95 7.31 4.61
CA CYS A 107 11.80 6.26 4.07
C CYS A 107 11.02 5.36 3.08
N CYS A 108 9.79 4.95 3.41
CA CYS A 108 8.93 4.19 2.50
C CYS A 108 8.65 4.96 1.20
N GLN A 109 8.38 6.27 1.27
CA GLN A 109 8.21 7.11 0.07
C GLN A 109 9.47 7.09 -0.80
N THR A 110 10.63 7.20 -0.15
CA THR A 110 11.94 7.18 -0.83
C THR A 110 12.23 5.82 -1.49
N VAL A 111 11.82 4.70 -0.87
CA VAL A 111 11.89 3.36 -1.46
C VAL A 111 11.07 3.29 -2.76
N TRP A 112 9.86 3.84 -2.78
CA TRP A 112 9.03 3.85 -3.98
C TRP A 112 9.59 4.72 -5.10
N VAL A 113 10.12 5.90 -4.76
CA VAL A 113 10.83 6.76 -5.72
C VAL A 113 12.03 6.01 -6.31
N TYR A 114 12.82 5.33 -5.47
CA TYR A 114 13.94 4.51 -5.92
C TYR A 114 13.52 3.40 -6.89
N ALA A 115 12.50 2.63 -6.54
CA ALA A 115 11.98 1.55 -7.38
C ALA A 115 11.51 2.06 -8.74
N ARG A 116 10.79 3.20 -8.75
CA ARG A 116 10.28 3.84 -9.97
C ARG A 116 11.39 4.38 -10.86
N LEU A 117 12.40 5.05 -10.29
CA LEU A 117 13.51 5.57 -11.09
C LEU A 117 14.41 4.45 -11.62
N SER A 118 14.57 3.37 -10.85
CA SER A 118 15.24 2.15 -11.33
C SER A 118 14.50 1.56 -12.53
N TYR A 119 13.17 1.49 -12.47
CA TYR A 119 12.33 1.05 -13.58
C TYR A 119 12.50 1.93 -14.83
N HIS A 120 12.36 3.25 -14.70
CA HIS A 120 12.47 4.15 -15.85
C HIS A 120 13.85 4.10 -16.50
N ARG A 121 14.93 3.93 -15.74
CA ARG A 121 16.28 3.75 -16.31
C ARG A 121 16.42 2.46 -17.09
N LEU A 122 15.86 1.36 -16.59
CA LEU A 122 15.86 0.08 -17.30
C LEU A 122 15.06 0.16 -18.61
N SER A 123 13.89 0.79 -18.57
CA SER A 123 13.05 0.99 -19.76
C SER A 123 13.68 1.92 -20.80
N ALA A 124 14.28 3.04 -20.38
CA ALA A 124 14.90 4.00 -21.30
C ALA A 124 16.21 3.48 -21.94
N SER A 125 16.94 2.59 -21.26
CA SER A 125 18.17 1.99 -21.80
C SER A 125 17.94 1.05 -23.00
N GLN A 126 16.68 0.73 -23.33
CA GLN A 126 16.31 -0.13 -24.46
C GLN A 126 15.84 0.65 -25.70
N ASP A 127 15.51 1.95 -25.59
CA ASP A 127 15.06 2.75 -26.75
C ASP A 127 16.19 3.10 -27.73
N GLU A 128 17.46 3.11 -27.28
CA GLU A 128 18.63 3.36 -28.15
C GLU A 128 19.12 2.10 -28.88
N GLN A 129 18.63 0.92 -28.51
CA GLN A 129 18.89 -0.34 -29.22
C GLN A 129 17.58 -1.05 -29.51
N ARG A 130 17.01 -0.77 -30.70
CA ARG A 130 15.90 -1.53 -31.29
C ARG A 130 16.20 -3.03 -31.36
N ILE A 131 15.88 -3.74 -30.29
CA ILE A 131 15.24 -5.05 -30.28
C ILE A 131 14.29 -4.99 -29.10
N ILE A 132 12.98 -5.10 -29.36
CA ILE A 132 11.95 -5.29 -28.34
C ILE A 132 12.19 -6.68 -27.74
N GLU A 133 13.17 -6.81 -26.86
CA GLU A 133 13.23 -7.88 -25.89
C GLU A 133 12.72 -7.29 -24.59
N ASP A 134 11.50 -7.71 -24.23
CA ASP A 134 10.84 -7.51 -22.94
C ASP A 134 11.89 -7.27 -21.84
N ILE A 135 11.77 -6.15 -21.11
CA ILE A 135 12.46 -5.97 -19.82
C ILE A 135 12.41 -7.34 -19.10
N PRO A 136 13.55 -7.97 -18.76
CA PRO A 136 13.52 -9.30 -18.18
C PRO A 136 12.61 -9.24 -16.95
N LYS A 137 11.47 -9.94 -17.01
CA LYS A 137 10.42 -9.89 -15.97
C LYS A 137 11.01 -10.16 -14.58
N ASP A 138 12.11 -10.90 -14.54
CA ASP A 138 12.89 -11.21 -13.35
C ASP A 138 13.56 -9.98 -12.72
N THR A 139 14.19 -9.09 -13.50
CA THR A 139 14.82 -7.86 -12.99
C THR A 139 13.80 -6.89 -12.40
N LEU A 140 12.64 -6.78 -13.05
CA LEU A 140 11.54 -5.93 -12.58
C LEU A 140 10.95 -6.46 -11.26
N LYS A 141 10.74 -7.78 -11.21
CA LYS A 141 10.28 -8.49 -10.04
C LYS A 141 11.26 -8.34 -8.88
N ASP A 142 12.57 -8.37 -9.14
CA ASP A 142 13.62 -8.20 -8.12
C ASP A 142 13.62 -6.80 -7.51
N ILE A 143 13.46 -5.74 -8.32
CA ILE A 143 13.34 -4.35 -7.83
C ILE A 143 12.12 -4.20 -6.93
N SER A 144 10.98 -4.73 -7.38
CA SER A 144 9.76 -4.73 -6.57
C SER A 144 9.94 -5.55 -5.29
N MET A 145 10.53 -6.74 -5.37
CA MET A 145 10.79 -7.60 -4.21
C MET A 145 11.70 -6.93 -3.19
N ASP A 146 12.76 -6.25 -3.61
CA ASP A 146 13.66 -5.51 -2.71
C ASP A 146 12.92 -4.34 -2.05
N ALA A 147 12.12 -3.58 -2.81
CA ALA A 147 11.30 -2.50 -2.28
C ALA A 147 10.30 -3.01 -1.23
N PHE A 148 9.55 -4.06 -1.55
CA PHE A 148 8.63 -4.71 -0.61
C PHE A 148 9.39 -5.26 0.60
N ALA A 149 10.49 -5.97 0.45
CA ALA A 149 11.25 -6.50 1.59
C ALA A 149 11.73 -5.39 2.55
N LYS A 150 12.15 -4.23 2.02
CA LYS A 150 12.54 -3.07 2.84
C LYS A 150 11.35 -2.49 3.60
N ILE A 151 10.22 -2.28 2.93
CA ILE A 151 9.01 -1.72 3.59
C ILE A 151 8.48 -2.73 4.61
N THR A 152 8.54 -4.05 4.36
CA THR A 152 8.11 -5.09 5.33
C THR A 152 8.96 -4.99 6.59
N LYS A 153 10.28 -4.87 6.45
CA LYS A 153 11.18 -4.69 7.60
C LYS A 153 10.84 -3.42 8.39
N MET A 154 10.55 -2.31 7.71
CA MET A 154 10.16 -1.06 8.36
C MET A 154 8.82 -1.19 9.10
N VAL A 155 7.84 -1.87 8.49
CA VAL A 155 6.53 -2.16 9.07
C VAL A 155 6.64 -3.09 10.28
N ASP A 156 7.48 -4.14 10.23
CA ASP A 156 7.73 -5.04 11.36
C ASP A 156 8.39 -4.29 12.53
N ILE A 157 9.34 -3.39 12.23
CA ILE A 157 9.92 -2.52 13.25
C ILE A 157 8.81 -1.69 13.89
N LEU A 158 8.00 -0.98 13.10
CA LEU A 158 6.87 -0.16 13.59
C LEU A 158 5.84 -0.98 14.40
N HIS A 159 5.59 -2.23 14.01
CA HIS A 159 4.69 -3.14 14.71
C HIS A 159 5.22 -3.51 16.09
N ARG A 160 6.51 -3.85 16.20
CA ARG A 160 7.16 -4.10 17.49
C ARG A 160 7.14 -2.86 18.40
N CYS A 161 6.99 -1.66 17.83
CA CYS A 161 6.86 -0.42 18.60
C CYS A 161 5.48 -0.23 19.26
N GLY A 162 4.47 -1.06 18.98
CA GLY A 162 3.09 -0.86 19.44
C GLY A 162 2.41 0.38 18.83
N VAL A 163 2.93 0.88 17.70
CA VAL A 163 2.48 2.12 17.07
C VAL A 163 1.21 1.87 16.27
N LYS A 164 0.12 2.56 16.63
CA LYS A 164 -1.19 2.46 15.95
C LYS A 164 -1.20 3.05 14.52
N ILE A 165 -0.09 3.62 14.05
CA ILE A 165 0.05 4.35 12.76
C ILE A 165 0.58 3.47 11.62
N ILE A 166 1.07 2.25 11.90
CA ILE A 166 1.43 1.24 10.87
C ILE A 166 0.39 1.15 9.74
N PRO A 167 -0.91 1.15 10.07
CA PRO A 167 -1.94 1.02 9.05
C PRO A 167 -1.94 2.17 8.03
N ASP A 168 -1.73 3.41 8.48
CA ASP A 168 -1.72 4.59 7.60
C ASP A 168 -0.48 4.61 6.68
N ILE A 169 0.68 4.21 7.22
CA ILE A 169 1.93 4.13 6.44
C ILE A 169 1.75 3.17 5.27
N ILE A 170 1.05 2.07 5.49
CA ILE A 170 0.76 1.07 4.46
C ILE A 170 -0.23 1.60 3.42
N VAL A 171 -1.35 2.21 3.85
CA VAL A 171 -2.33 2.78 2.92
C VAL A 171 -1.66 3.84 2.05
N LYS A 172 -0.81 4.68 2.63
CA LYS A 172 -0.09 5.71 1.91
C LYS A 172 0.93 5.12 0.93
N SER A 173 1.69 4.11 1.36
CA SER A 173 2.62 3.36 0.50
C SER A 173 1.91 2.73 -0.71
N LEU A 174 0.75 2.11 -0.49
CA LEU A 174 -0.09 1.57 -1.57
C LEU A 174 -0.64 2.68 -2.47
N SER A 175 -1.04 3.80 -1.89
CA SER A 175 -1.56 4.94 -2.66
C SER A 175 -0.49 5.54 -3.57
N GLU A 176 0.74 5.70 -3.07
CA GLU A 176 1.90 6.20 -3.84
C GLU A 176 2.33 5.22 -4.94
N LEU A 177 2.28 3.92 -4.67
CA LEU A 177 2.48 2.88 -5.67
C LEU A 177 1.46 2.99 -6.81
N LEU A 178 0.20 3.34 -6.48
CA LEU A 178 -0.94 3.34 -7.40
C LEU A 178 -1.34 4.72 -7.94
N ALA A 179 -0.56 5.77 -7.69
CA ALA A 179 -0.92 7.16 -8.00
C ALA A 179 -0.66 7.57 -9.46
N ASN A 180 0.15 6.82 -10.22
CA ASN A 180 0.56 7.23 -11.56
C ASN A 180 0.03 6.25 -12.63
N ASP A 181 -0.44 6.80 -13.75
CA ASP A 181 -1.04 6.04 -14.87
C ASP A 181 0.01 5.41 -15.82
N SER A 182 1.29 5.80 -15.73
CA SER A 182 2.38 5.25 -16.56
C SER A 182 2.94 3.90 -16.07
N THR A 183 2.34 3.32 -15.03
CA THR A 183 2.88 2.21 -14.24
C THR A 183 2.15 0.88 -14.41
N SER A 184 1.28 0.71 -15.43
CA SER A 184 0.47 -0.52 -15.58
C SER A 184 1.33 -1.80 -15.61
N GLU A 185 2.49 -1.78 -16.26
CA GLU A 185 3.38 -2.93 -16.39
C GLU A 185 4.20 -3.21 -15.11
N PHE A 186 4.66 -2.15 -14.43
CA PHE A 186 5.28 -2.23 -13.10
C PHE A 186 4.28 -2.73 -12.05
N LEU A 187 3.03 -2.26 -12.10
CA LEU A 187 1.95 -2.70 -11.24
C LEU A 187 1.60 -4.15 -11.52
N ASN A 188 1.42 -4.53 -12.78
CA ASN A 188 1.14 -5.91 -13.18
C ASN A 188 2.21 -6.88 -12.70
N SER A 189 3.48 -6.51 -12.82
CA SER A 189 4.63 -7.30 -12.35
C SER A 189 4.72 -7.34 -10.82
N SER A 190 4.19 -6.33 -10.15
CA SER A 190 4.13 -6.22 -8.69
C SER A 190 2.82 -6.75 -8.10
N LEU A 191 1.82 -7.14 -8.91
CA LEU A 191 0.48 -7.55 -8.43
C LEU A 191 0.55 -8.73 -7.48
N VAL A 192 1.41 -9.72 -7.74
CA VAL A 192 1.59 -10.89 -6.86
C VAL A 192 2.08 -10.45 -5.48
N LEU A 193 2.97 -9.46 -5.43
CA LEU A 193 3.57 -8.93 -4.21
C LEU A 193 2.57 -8.04 -3.45
N ILE A 194 1.81 -7.20 -4.17
CA ILE A 194 0.69 -6.43 -3.60
C ILE A 194 -0.35 -7.39 -2.99
N LYS A 195 -0.68 -8.49 -3.68
CA LYS A 195 -1.60 -9.53 -3.16
C LYS A 195 -1.05 -10.18 -1.89
N LEU A 196 0.24 -10.50 -1.84
CA LEU A 196 0.88 -11.10 -0.67
C LEU A 196 0.86 -10.14 0.52
N TRP A 197 1.24 -8.89 0.27
CA TRP A 197 1.21 -7.82 1.26
C TRP A 197 -0.19 -7.58 1.81
N VAL A 198 -1.18 -7.46 0.95
CA VAL A 198 -2.58 -7.28 1.35
C VAL A 198 -3.09 -8.46 2.16
N LYS A 199 -2.72 -9.71 1.80
CA LYS A 199 -3.08 -10.90 2.59
C LYS A 199 -2.47 -10.83 3.99
N GLU A 200 -1.19 -10.49 4.06
CA GLU A 200 -0.46 -10.36 5.32
C GLU A 200 -1.09 -9.25 6.20
N LEU A 201 -1.41 -8.11 5.61
CA LEU A 201 -2.13 -6.99 6.22
C LEU A 201 -3.53 -7.35 6.74
N LEU A 202 -4.29 -8.09 5.94
CA LEU A 202 -5.61 -8.57 6.35
C LEU A 202 -5.49 -9.63 7.44
N ALA A 203 -4.42 -10.43 7.46
CA ALA A 203 -4.13 -11.35 8.54
C ALA A 203 -3.77 -10.60 9.84
N TYR A 204 -2.95 -9.55 9.77
CA TYR A 204 -2.67 -8.69 10.93
C TYR A 204 -3.93 -8.03 11.50
N ALA A 205 -4.83 -7.55 10.63
CA ALA A 205 -6.09 -6.95 11.06
C ALA A 205 -7.09 -7.96 11.68
N LEU A 206 -6.92 -9.27 11.43
CA LEU A 206 -7.69 -10.35 12.06
C LEU A 206 -7.13 -10.74 13.44
N VAL A 207 -5.83 -10.54 13.67
CA VAL A 207 -5.17 -10.84 14.95
C VAL A 207 -5.45 -9.74 15.98
N GLU A 208 -5.59 -8.48 15.56
CA GLU A 208 -6.05 -7.38 16.41
C GLU A 208 -7.59 -7.38 16.56
N SER A 209 -8.14 -8.42 17.16
CA SER A 209 -9.55 -8.49 17.60
C SER A 209 -9.90 -7.50 18.72
N ARG A 210 -8.95 -6.67 19.17
CA ARG A 210 -9.17 -5.64 20.20
C ARG A 210 -9.32 -4.25 19.58
N GLY A 211 -10.46 -4.08 18.91
CA GLY A 211 -11.26 -2.87 18.84
C GLY A 211 -10.54 -1.52 18.92
N THR A 212 -9.90 -1.10 17.84
CA THR A 212 -9.73 0.34 17.60
C THR A 212 -10.49 0.74 16.35
N MET A 213 -11.32 1.78 16.47
CA MET A 213 -12.08 2.44 15.39
C MET A 213 -11.20 2.77 14.17
N PHE A 214 -9.88 2.89 14.40
CA PHE A 214 -8.82 3.10 13.42
C PHE A 214 -8.66 1.93 12.43
N CYS A 215 -8.87 0.69 12.87
CA CYS A 215 -8.77 -0.50 12.02
C CYS A 215 -9.87 -0.54 10.96
N VAL A 216 -11.09 -0.11 11.31
CA VAL A 216 -12.25 -0.12 10.40
C VAL A 216 -12.08 0.86 9.24
N GLU A 217 -11.70 2.12 9.53
CA GLU A 217 -11.52 3.14 8.48
C GLU A 217 -10.36 2.76 7.54
N MET A 218 -9.30 2.18 8.08
CA MET A 218 -8.18 1.70 7.31
C MET A 218 -8.55 0.49 6.45
N GLN A 219 -9.30 -0.48 6.99
CA GLN A 219 -9.86 -1.59 6.24
C GLN A 219 -10.73 -1.11 5.08
N LYS A 220 -11.53 -0.05 5.27
CA LYS A 220 -12.30 0.57 4.17
C LYS A 220 -11.39 1.13 3.07
N ARG A 221 -10.32 1.83 3.43
CA ARG A 221 -9.36 2.39 2.45
C ARG A 221 -8.63 1.30 1.66
N ILE A 222 -8.09 0.27 2.33
CA ILE A 222 -7.47 -0.89 1.66
C ILE A 222 -8.47 -1.59 0.74
N THR A 223 -9.68 -1.83 1.25
CA THR A 223 -10.74 -2.47 0.48
C THR A 223 -11.08 -1.67 -0.79
N ASN A 224 -11.21 -0.35 -0.68
CA ASN A 224 -11.48 0.50 -1.84
C ASN A 224 -10.33 0.47 -2.85
N ILE A 225 -9.07 0.48 -2.39
CA ILE A 225 -7.90 0.33 -3.27
C ILE A 225 -7.96 -1.01 -4.02
N LEU A 226 -8.25 -2.10 -3.30
CA LEU A 226 -8.33 -3.44 -3.89
C LEU A 226 -9.43 -3.54 -4.94
N LEU A 227 -10.62 -3.01 -4.63
CA LEU A 227 -11.75 -3.07 -5.55
C LEU A 227 -11.58 -2.13 -6.75
N ASN A 228 -11.05 -0.92 -6.55
CA ASN A 228 -11.09 0.11 -7.60
C ASN A 228 -9.81 0.18 -8.44
N LYS A 229 -8.70 -0.42 -7.98
CA LYS A 229 -7.41 -0.36 -8.69
C LYS A 229 -6.79 -1.71 -9.00
N ILE A 230 -7.07 -2.75 -8.21
CA ILE A 230 -6.37 -4.05 -8.33
C ILE A 230 -7.27 -5.11 -8.97
N TYR A 231 -8.47 -5.29 -8.45
CA TYR A 231 -9.41 -6.34 -8.87
C TYR A 231 -10.54 -5.77 -9.74
N CYS A 232 -10.19 -4.98 -10.76
CA CYS A 232 -11.15 -4.34 -11.66
C CYS A 232 -11.53 -5.22 -12.86
N SER A 233 -10.60 -6.08 -13.29
CA SER A 233 -10.76 -6.93 -14.48
C SER A 233 -11.54 -8.21 -14.18
N LYS A 234 -12.19 -8.78 -15.22
CA LYS A 234 -13.02 -9.99 -15.11
C LYS A 234 -12.28 -11.22 -14.59
N GLU A 235 -10.99 -11.33 -14.90
CA GLU A 235 -10.09 -12.38 -14.42
C GLU A 235 -9.98 -12.44 -12.88
N TYR A 236 -10.39 -11.38 -12.17
CA TYR A 236 -10.29 -11.28 -10.71
C TYR A 236 -11.65 -11.35 -9.99
N TYR A 237 -12.72 -11.82 -10.62
CA TYR A 237 -14.04 -11.88 -9.96
C TYR A 237 -14.03 -12.69 -8.65
N LEU A 238 -13.24 -13.77 -8.57
CA LEU A 238 -13.09 -14.54 -7.34
C LEU A 238 -12.40 -13.73 -6.24
N GLU A 239 -11.29 -13.07 -6.54
CA GLU A 239 -10.57 -12.22 -5.59
C GLU A 239 -11.40 -11.00 -5.19
N ARG A 240 -12.06 -10.37 -6.15
CA ARG A 240 -12.95 -9.22 -5.95
C ARG A 240 -14.10 -9.57 -5.00
N SER A 241 -14.78 -10.70 -5.23
CA SER A 241 -15.86 -11.17 -4.35
C SER A 241 -15.36 -11.49 -2.93
N ARG A 242 -14.15 -12.04 -2.78
CA ARG A 242 -13.51 -12.26 -1.47
C ARG A 242 -13.24 -10.95 -0.72
N VAL A 243 -12.88 -9.88 -1.42
CA VAL A 243 -12.69 -8.55 -0.83
C VAL A 243 -14.04 -7.94 -0.43
N LEU A 244 -15.05 -8.05 -1.29
CA LEU A 244 -16.41 -7.57 -0.99
C LEU A 244 -17.04 -8.27 0.21
N VAL A 245 -16.88 -9.59 0.33
CA VAL A 245 -17.34 -10.34 1.51
C VAL A 245 -16.63 -9.87 2.79
N ARG A 246 -15.33 -9.54 2.72
CA ARG A 246 -14.62 -8.94 3.87
C ARG A 246 -15.14 -7.53 4.18
N LYS A 247 -15.35 -6.68 3.17
CA LYS A 247 -15.96 -5.35 3.31
C LYS A 247 -17.28 -5.43 4.06
N ALA A 248 -18.15 -6.35 3.67
CA ALA A 248 -19.44 -6.59 4.30
C ALA A 248 -19.30 -6.96 5.79
N ARG A 249 -18.36 -7.84 6.14
CA ARG A 249 -18.08 -8.20 7.54
C ARG A 249 -17.63 -6.99 8.37
N VAL A 250 -16.75 -6.16 7.83
CA VAL A 250 -16.30 -4.92 8.49
C VAL A 250 -17.43 -3.91 8.65
N LEU A 251 -18.28 -3.77 7.63
CA LEU A 251 -19.47 -2.93 7.74
C LEU A 251 -20.41 -3.46 8.82
N ARG A 252 -20.56 -4.78 8.96
CA ARG A 252 -21.42 -5.39 9.98
C ARG A 252 -20.96 -5.10 11.40
N THR A 253 -19.65 -5.02 11.66
CA THR A 253 -19.12 -4.66 12.99
C THR A 253 -19.34 -3.18 13.34
N CYS A 254 -19.71 -2.34 12.37
CA CYS A 254 -20.07 -0.93 12.60
C CYS A 254 -21.50 -0.72 13.11
N GLY A 255 -22.30 -1.80 13.25
CA GLY A 255 -23.66 -1.75 13.80
C GLY A 255 -24.77 -1.88 12.76
N VAL A 256 -26.02 -1.68 13.19
CA VAL A 256 -27.24 -1.89 12.37
C VAL A 256 -27.36 -0.85 11.25
N GLN A 257 -26.83 0.36 11.45
CA GLN A 257 -26.91 1.47 10.50
C GLN A 257 -26.18 1.18 9.17
N SER A 258 -25.21 0.26 9.17
CA SER A 258 -24.42 -0.13 8.00
C SER A 258 -24.91 -1.42 7.32
N ILE A 259 -26.04 -1.98 7.74
CA ILE A 259 -26.59 -3.22 7.17
C ILE A 259 -26.93 -3.07 5.68
N SER A 260 -27.44 -1.91 5.25
CA SER A 260 -27.70 -1.64 3.82
C SER A 260 -26.44 -1.76 2.97
N SER A 261 -25.37 -1.06 3.35
CA SER A 261 -24.07 -1.11 2.65
C SER A 261 -23.41 -2.50 2.72
N CYS A 262 -23.67 -3.24 3.81
CA CYS A 262 -23.26 -4.64 3.94
C CYS A 262 -23.96 -5.51 2.86
N LEU A 263 -25.28 -5.39 2.74
CA LEU A 263 -26.10 -6.11 1.76
C LEU A 263 -25.75 -5.74 0.31
N GLU A 264 -25.47 -4.47 0.02
CA GLU A 264 -24.98 -4.03 -1.29
C GLU A 264 -23.66 -4.72 -1.64
N SER A 265 -22.70 -4.72 -0.70
CA SER A 265 -21.39 -5.35 -0.89
C SER A 265 -21.52 -6.87 -1.13
N LEU A 266 -22.42 -7.54 -0.40
CA LEU A 266 -22.68 -8.98 -0.56
C LEU A 266 -23.40 -9.28 -1.88
N SER A 267 -24.35 -8.42 -2.29
CA SER A 267 -25.06 -8.55 -3.56
C SER A 267 -24.09 -8.43 -4.75
N GLU A 268 -23.17 -7.46 -4.71
CA GLU A 268 -22.11 -7.32 -5.71
C GLU A 268 -21.22 -8.58 -5.74
N ALA A 269 -20.83 -9.10 -4.58
CA ALA A 269 -20.01 -10.32 -4.50
C ALA A 269 -20.70 -11.53 -5.13
N ILE A 270 -22.00 -11.71 -4.88
CA ILE A 270 -22.82 -12.79 -5.44
C ILE A 270 -22.94 -12.65 -6.96
N SER A 271 -23.19 -11.43 -7.46
CA SER A 271 -23.29 -11.17 -8.90
C SER A 271 -22.00 -11.57 -9.62
N LEU A 272 -20.84 -11.14 -9.12
CA LEU A 272 -19.55 -11.45 -9.73
C LEU A 272 -19.26 -12.95 -9.76
N LEU A 273 -19.63 -13.67 -8.70
CA LEU A 273 -19.40 -15.12 -8.61
C LEU A 273 -20.34 -15.92 -9.51
N ARG A 274 -21.54 -15.41 -9.79
CA ARG A 274 -22.48 -16.01 -10.75
C ARG A 274 -22.00 -15.86 -12.20
N ASP A 275 -21.27 -14.79 -12.49
CA ASP A 275 -20.71 -14.53 -13.82
C ASP A 275 -19.47 -15.40 -14.14
N ILE A 276 -18.93 -16.14 -13.16
CA ILE A 276 -17.82 -17.08 -13.38
C ILE A 276 -18.37 -18.36 -14.05
N PRO A 277 -17.86 -18.77 -15.22
CA PRO A 277 -18.29 -19.99 -15.90
C PRO A 277 -18.05 -21.23 -15.02
N LEU A 278 -19.14 -21.85 -14.55
CA LEU A 278 -19.08 -23.05 -13.72
C LEU A 278 -18.93 -24.31 -14.59
N ASP A 279 -17.76 -24.49 -15.17
CA ASP A 279 -17.37 -25.77 -15.76
C ASP A 279 -17.22 -26.84 -14.66
N SER A 280 -17.63 -28.07 -14.96
CA SER A 280 -17.71 -29.20 -14.00
C SER A 280 -16.36 -29.78 -13.57
N SER A 281 -15.25 -29.15 -13.97
CA SER A 281 -13.89 -29.53 -13.55
C SER A 281 -13.54 -28.93 -12.18
N GLN A 282 -12.62 -29.57 -11.45
CA GLN A 282 -12.20 -29.20 -10.10
C GLN A 282 -11.74 -27.73 -9.91
N GLY A 283 -11.50 -26.98 -10.99
CA GLY A 283 -11.06 -25.57 -10.95
C GLY A 283 -12.04 -24.61 -10.28
N ASN A 284 -13.34 -24.96 -10.21
CA ASN A 284 -14.39 -24.05 -9.72
C ASN A 284 -14.78 -24.21 -8.26
N ALA A 285 -14.20 -25.18 -7.54
CA ALA A 285 -14.48 -25.40 -6.12
C ALA A 285 -14.29 -24.14 -5.24
N PRO A 286 -13.26 -23.28 -5.46
CA PRO A 286 -13.10 -22.05 -4.69
C PRO A 286 -14.21 -21.01 -4.91
N ALA A 287 -14.69 -20.87 -6.14
CA ALA A 287 -15.77 -19.92 -6.49
C ALA A 287 -17.12 -20.37 -5.92
N ILE A 288 -17.42 -21.66 -6.08
CA ILE A 288 -18.55 -22.37 -5.46
C ILE A 288 -18.58 -22.15 -3.95
N HIS A 289 -17.46 -22.39 -3.26
CA HIS A 289 -17.39 -22.21 -1.81
C HIS A 289 -17.57 -20.75 -1.40
N GLN A 290 -16.94 -19.81 -2.12
CA GLN A 290 -17.08 -18.39 -1.83
C GLN A 290 -18.51 -17.89 -2.04
N LEU A 291 -19.20 -18.40 -3.06
CA LEU A 291 -20.59 -18.07 -3.35
C LEU A 291 -21.52 -18.51 -2.22
N ALA A 292 -21.31 -19.71 -1.68
CA ALA A 292 -22.05 -20.19 -0.54
C ALA A 292 -21.86 -19.32 0.71
N ILE A 293 -20.62 -18.91 0.99
CA ILE A 293 -20.33 -17.98 2.09
C ILE A 293 -21.08 -16.65 1.89
N ALA A 294 -21.03 -16.10 0.68
CA ALA A 294 -21.67 -14.82 0.37
C ALA A 294 -23.20 -14.90 0.55
N TYR A 295 -23.85 -15.97 0.08
CA TYR A 295 -25.28 -16.19 0.28
C TYR A 295 -25.66 -16.32 1.75
N CYS A 296 -24.91 -17.10 2.53
CA CYS A 296 -25.20 -17.29 3.95
C CYS A 296 -25.13 -15.97 4.71
N LEU A 297 -24.09 -15.17 4.46
CA LEU A 297 -23.93 -13.85 5.08
C LEU A 297 -25.02 -12.86 4.63
N HIS A 298 -25.42 -12.91 3.35
CA HIS A 298 -26.45 -12.03 2.80
C HIS A 298 -27.80 -12.32 3.46
N ALA A 299 -28.19 -13.60 3.52
CA ALA A 299 -29.42 -14.04 4.18
C ALA A 299 -29.49 -13.61 5.65
N HIS A 300 -28.39 -13.76 6.38
CA HIS A 300 -28.30 -13.34 7.78
C HIS A 300 -28.50 -11.81 7.92
N CYS A 301 -27.79 -11.01 7.12
CA CYS A 301 -27.92 -9.55 7.17
C CYS A 301 -29.32 -9.08 6.72
N ALA A 302 -29.95 -9.77 5.77
CA ALA A 302 -31.28 -9.43 5.27
C ALA A 302 -32.37 -9.74 6.31
N GLN A 303 -32.21 -10.85 7.04
CA GLN A 303 -33.07 -11.19 8.17
C GLN A 303 -32.98 -10.13 9.28
N GLU A 304 -31.78 -9.71 9.65
CA GLU A 304 -31.57 -8.65 10.64
C GLU A 304 -32.09 -7.28 10.18
N ALA A 305 -32.10 -7.02 8.87
CA ALA A 305 -32.65 -5.80 8.27
C ALA A 305 -34.19 -5.78 8.25
N ASN A 306 -34.87 -6.84 8.70
CA ASN A 306 -36.30 -7.06 8.52
C ASN A 306 -36.77 -6.99 7.05
N LEU A 307 -35.90 -7.29 6.08
CA LEU A 307 -36.22 -7.20 4.65
C LEU A 307 -37.08 -8.37 4.12
N GLY A 308 -37.56 -9.27 5.00
CA GLY A 308 -38.33 -10.44 4.59
C GLY A 308 -37.49 -11.46 3.82
N ALA A 309 -37.85 -12.74 3.93
CA ALA A 309 -37.10 -13.87 3.38
C ALA A 309 -37.18 -14.00 1.84
N GLU A 310 -37.24 -12.91 1.08
CA GLU A 310 -37.38 -12.95 -0.39
C GLU A 310 -36.09 -13.33 -1.13
N VAL A 311 -34.92 -13.28 -0.49
CA VAL A 311 -33.64 -13.48 -1.21
C VAL A 311 -33.22 -14.96 -1.31
N ILE A 312 -33.72 -15.84 -0.43
CA ILE A 312 -33.37 -17.27 -0.41
C ILE A 312 -34.10 -18.07 -1.52
N THR A 313 -35.14 -17.49 -2.13
CA THR A 313 -36.08 -18.22 -3.00
C THR A 313 -35.65 -18.30 -4.47
N THR A 314 -34.62 -17.57 -4.91
CA THR A 314 -34.25 -17.54 -6.34
C THR A 314 -33.38 -18.70 -6.81
N ASP A 315 -32.77 -19.51 -5.91
CA ASP A 315 -32.16 -20.79 -6.29
C ASP A 315 -32.07 -21.81 -5.14
N PRO A 316 -33.14 -22.59 -4.89
CA PRO A 316 -33.20 -23.63 -3.86
C PRO A 316 -32.16 -24.76 -4.05
N ARG A 317 -31.64 -24.96 -5.27
CA ARG A 317 -30.70 -26.04 -5.60
C ARG A 317 -29.27 -25.72 -5.13
N CYS A 318 -28.92 -24.44 -5.01
CA CYS A 318 -27.66 -24.00 -4.42
C CYS A 318 -27.69 -23.94 -2.89
N PHE A 319 -28.84 -23.93 -2.23
CA PHE A 319 -28.87 -23.83 -0.77
C PHE A 319 -28.69 -25.20 -0.09
N SER A 320 -29.45 -26.22 -0.51
CA SER A 320 -29.41 -27.54 0.15
C SER A 320 -28.11 -28.32 -0.11
N LYS A 321 -27.47 -28.11 -1.26
CA LYS A 321 -26.23 -28.82 -1.64
C LYS A 321 -25.00 -28.31 -0.87
N TYR A 322 -25.07 -27.11 -0.30
CA TYR A 322 -23.92 -26.41 0.29
C TYR A 322 -23.94 -26.43 1.82
N ILE A 323 -25.12 -26.42 2.45
CA ILE A 323 -25.26 -26.60 3.91
C ILE A 323 -24.62 -27.91 4.38
N ASN A 324 -24.71 -28.98 3.58
CA ASN A 324 -24.12 -30.28 3.91
C ASN A 324 -22.57 -30.33 3.83
N LYS A 325 -21.91 -29.24 3.40
CA LYS A 325 -20.44 -29.13 3.29
C LYS A 325 -19.82 -28.05 4.17
N ILE A 326 -20.62 -27.26 4.89
CA ILE A 326 -20.11 -26.19 5.73
C ILE A 326 -19.79 -26.74 7.11
N ASN A 327 -18.50 -26.75 7.43
CA ASN A 327 -18.01 -27.04 8.77
C ASN A 327 -18.56 -25.97 9.72
N THR A 328 -19.37 -26.38 10.70
CA THR A 328 -20.10 -25.53 11.65
C THR A 328 -19.20 -24.65 12.53
N SER A 329 -17.88 -24.85 12.49
CA SER A 329 -16.89 -23.97 13.13
C SER A 329 -16.78 -22.57 12.49
N ALA A 330 -17.21 -22.39 11.23
CA ALA A 330 -17.24 -21.08 10.57
C ALA A 330 -18.37 -20.16 11.08
N PHE A 331 -19.33 -20.71 11.83
CA PHE A 331 -20.44 -19.97 12.44
C PHE A 331 -20.15 -19.52 13.88
N CYS A 332 -19.04 -19.97 14.49
CA CYS A 332 -18.74 -19.70 15.91
C CYS A 332 -17.88 -18.46 16.16
N PHE A 333 -17.58 -17.65 15.15
CA PHE A 333 -16.87 -16.38 15.35
C PHE A 333 -17.60 -15.25 14.64
N PHE A 334 -18.65 -14.77 15.30
CA PHE A 334 -19.09 -13.38 15.23
C PHE A 334 -18.49 -12.61 16.39
#